data_AF-X1UVB9-F1
#
_entry.id   AF-X1UVB9-F1
#
_cell.length_a   1.000
_cell.length_b   1.000
_cell.length_c   1.000
_cell.angle_alpha   90.00
_cell.angle_beta   90.00
_cell.angle_gamma   90.00
#
_symmetry.space_group_name_H-M   'P 1'
#
loop_
_entity.id
_entity.type
_entity.pdbx_description
1 polymer ?
#
loop_
_entity_poly.entity_id
_entity_poly.type
_entity_poly.pdbx_seq_one_letter_code
_entity_poly.pdbx_strand_id
1 'polypeptide(L)'
;MPESYKEDARPAQQWYWDDWFAAFDARLCSLAARGLWIDMLGIMWKAEIRGTLTVNGKQADNKTLAKIIGAHVSEIRPLLKELEMNNVFSRLDDGTIICRRLFRESGRKEEISKIRSKAGKKGAKK
;
A
#
# COMPACT_ATOMS: atom_id res chain seq x y z
N MET A 1 12.11 2.03 20.50
CA MET A 1 11.17 1.89 19.35
C MET A 1 11.93 1.25 18.22
N PRO A 2 11.38 0.27 17.50
CA PRO A 2 12.02 -0.21 16.27
C PRO A 2 12.19 0.99 15.32
N GLU A 3 13.39 1.11 14.76
CA GLU A 3 13.76 2.16 13.82
C GLU A 3 12.76 2.18 12.67
N SER A 4 12.16 3.33 12.40
CA SER A 4 11.18 3.48 11.33
C SER A 4 11.87 3.21 10.01
N TYR A 5 11.46 2.18 9.27
CA TYR A 5 12.03 1.86 7.96
C TYR A 5 11.55 2.80 6.84
N LYS A 6 10.87 3.90 7.18
CA LYS A 6 10.55 4.99 6.25
C LYS A 6 11.82 5.76 5.90
N GLU A 7 12.03 6.04 4.62
CA GLU A 7 13.17 6.86 4.17
C GLU A 7 12.94 8.36 4.32
N ASP A 8 11.68 8.79 4.47
CA ASP A 8 11.37 10.20 4.69
C ASP A 8 11.23 10.54 6.19
N ALA A 9 11.62 11.76 6.53
CA ALA A 9 11.60 12.26 7.90
C ALA A 9 10.25 12.88 8.31
N ARG A 10 9.13 12.56 7.64
CA ARG A 10 7.85 13.20 7.98
C ARG A 10 7.28 12.64 9.28
N PRO A 11 7.05 13.49 10.31
CA PRO A 11 6.65 13.02 11.64
C PRO A 11 5.21 12.50 11.68
N ALA A 12 4.33 13.04 10.82
CA ALA A 12 2.91 12.72 10.81
C ALA A 12 2.33 12.71 9.39
N GLN A 13 1.28 11.93 9.20
CA GLN A 13 0.48 11.95 7.98
C GLN A 13 -0.52 13.08 8.07
N GLN A 14 -0.57 13.95 7.05
CA GLN A 14 -1.64 14.93 6.94
C GLN A 14 -2.92 14.20 6.50
N TRP A 15 -3.94 14.27 7.34
CA TRP A 15 -5.23 13.62 7.13
C TRP A 15 -6.32 14.68 6.99
N TYR A 16 -6.94 14.72 5.81
CA TYR A 16 -8.06 15.60 5.53
C TYR A 16 -9.33 14.74 5.50
N TRP A 17 -10.29 15.07 6.38
CA TRP A 17 -11.55 14.33 6.44
C TRP A 17 -12.33 14.44 5.13
N ASP A 18 -12.27 15.60 4.48
CA ASP A 18 -12.90 15.82 3.17
C ASP A 18 -12.35 14.85 2.12
N ASP A 19 -11.03 14.61 2.08
CA ASP A 19 -10.46 13.61 1.18
C ASP A 19 -11.02 12.20 1.44
N TRP A 20 -11.25 11.85 2.72
CA TRP A 20 -11.79 10.55 3.11
C TRP A 20 -13.29 10.40 2.79
N PHE A 21 -14.07 11.48 2.89
CA PHE A 21 -15.49 11.47 2.53
C PHE A 21 -15.72 11.64 1.03
N ALA A 22 -14.84 12.37 0.33
CA ALA A 22 -14.87 12.57 -1.11
C ALA A 22 -14.28 11.40 -1.91
N ALA A 23 -13.59 10.44 -1.27
CA ALA A 23 -13.11 9.21 -1.90
C ALA A 23 -14.27 8.26 -2.26
N PHE A 24 -15.06 8.62 -3.28
CA PHE A 24 -16.22 7.85 -3.75
C PHE A 24 -15.88 6.38 -4.02
N ASP A 25 -14.73 6.10 -4.64
CA ASP A 25 -14.22 4.75 -4.90
C ASP A 25 -14.22 3.88 -3.63
N ALA A 26 -13.70 4.40 -2.52
CA ALA A 26 -13.67 3.68 -1.25
C ALA A 26 -15.07 3.62 -0.59
N ARG A 27 -15.92 4.62 -0.83
CA ARG A 27 -17.29 4.67 -0.28
C ARG A 27 -18.25 3.69 -0.95
N LEU A 28 -17.96 3.26 -2.18
CA LEU A 28 -18.68 2.19 -2.87
C LEU A 28 -18.38 0.80 -2.29
N CYS A 29 -17.29 0.66 -1.53
CA CYS A 29 -16.92 -0.59 -0.89
C CYS A 29 -17.69 -0.83 0.42
N SER A 30 -17.75 -2.10 0.81
CA SER A 30 -18.23 -2.60 2.09
C SER A 30 -17.49 -1.97 3.27
N LEU A 31 -18.14 -1.93 4.44
CA LEU A 31 -17.53 -1.40 5.66
C LEU A 31 -16.19 -2.09 5.98
N ALA A 32 -16.12 -3.40 5.78
CA ALA A 32 -14.93 -4.20 6.00
C ALA A 32 -13.79 -3.85 5.02
N ALA A 33 -14.09 -3.69 3.73
CA ALA A 33 -13.10 -3.29 2.73
C ALA A 33 -12.56 -1.89 3.00
N ARG A 34 -13.42 -0.97 3.45
CA ARG A 34 -12.98 0.37 3.89
C ARG A 34 -12.07 0.31 5.11
N GLY A 35 -12.37 -0.55 6.09
CA GLY A 35 -11.52 -0.79 7.26
C GLY A 35 -10.15 -1.32 6.84
N LEU A 36 -10.13 -2.36 6.01
CA LEU A 36 -8.91 -2.90 5.40
C LEU A 36 -8.09 -1.81 4.71
N TRP A 37 -8.75 -0.94 3.94
CA TRP A 37 -8.06 0.15 3.26
C TRP A 37 -7.40 1.15 4.21
N ILE A 38 -8.05 1.51 5.32
CA ILE A 38 -7.45 2.37 6.36
C ILE A 38 -6.18 1.74 6.94
N ASP A 39 -6.22 0.45 7.28
CA ASP A 39 -5.04 -0.25 7.79
C ASP A 39 -3.91 -0.29 6.76
N MET A 40 -4.25 -0.55 5.49
CA MET A 40 -3.30 -0.52 4.38
C MET A 40 -2.65 0.86 4.22
N LEU A 41 -3.40 1.96 4.35
CA LEU A 41 -2.86 3.32 4.31
C LEU A 41 -1.84 3.55 5.44
N GLY A 42 -2.11 3.01 6.64
CA GLY A 42 -1.16 3.05 7.76
C GLY A 42 0.15 2.30 7.46
N ILE A 43 0.05 1.13 6.83
CA ILE A 43 1.22 0.34 6.38
C ILE A 43 2.00 1.12 5.31
N MET A 44 1.31 1.63 4.29
CA MET A 44 1.90 2.38 3.18
C MET A 44 2.53 3.71 3.62
N TRP A 45 2.04 4.31 4.70
CA TRP A 45 2.66 5.48 5.32
C TRP A 45 3.98 5.13 6.00
N LYS A 46 4.11 3.90 6.53
CA LYS A 46 5.30 3.32 7.15
C LYS A 46 6.26 2.64 6.19
N ALA A 47 5.86 2.47 4.93
CA ALA A 47 6.69 1.88 3.89
C ALA A 47 7.98 2.68 3.65
N GLU A 48 9.04 1.97 3.25
CA GLU A 48 10.33 2.54 2.82
C GLU A 48 10.08 3.58 1.72
N ILE A 49 9.31 3.18 0.71
CA ILE A 49 8.76 4.06 -0.30
C ILE A 49 7.30 4.36 0.07
N ARG A 50 7.04 5.58 0.53
CA ARG A 50 5.70 6.03 0.90
C ARG A 50 4.68 5.72 -0.19
N GLY A 51 3.54 5.19 0.23
CA GLY A 51 2.43 4.88 -0.67
C GLY A 51 2.52 3.52 -1.33
N THR A 52 3.59 2.75 -1.12
CA THR A 52 3.70 1.36 -1.57
C THR A 52 3.29 0.39 -0.47
N LEU A 53 2.59 -0.68 -0.82
CA LEU A 53 2.22 -1.72 0.13
C LEU A 53 3.39 -2.70 0.32
N THR A 54 4.43 -2.22 0.97
CA THR A 54 5.65 -2.99 1.25
C THR A 54 5.92 -3.08 2.74
N VAL A 55 6.47 -4.22 3.15
CA VAL A 55 6.87 -4.52 4.53
C VAL A 55 8.30 -5.04 4.47
N ASN A 56 9.23 -4.38 5.15
CA ASN A 56 10.66 -4.71 5.11
C ASN A 56 11.22 -4.82 3.68
N GLY A 57 10.88 -3.86 2.81
CA GLY A 57 11.36 -3.80 1.42
C GLY A 57 10.77 -4.86 0.48
N LYS A 58 9.77 -5.63 0.92
CA LYS A 58 9.08 -6.65 0.11
C LYS A 58 7.61 -6.31 -0.07
N GLN A 59 7.05 -6.63 -1.24
CA GLN A 59 5.62 -6.53 -1.47
C GLN A 59 4.87 -7.37 -0.44
N ALA A 60 3.87 -6.79 0.21
CA ALA A 60 3.04 -7.51 1.16
C ALA A 60 2.08 -8.44 0.40
N ASP A 61 2.17 -9.74 0.65
CA ASP A 61 1.22 -10.72 0.15
C ASP A 61 -0.01 -10.82 1.07
N ASN A 62 -1.06 -11.54 0.62
CA ASN A 62 -2.29 -11.68 1.40
C ASN A 62 -2.06 -12.31 2.78
N LYS A 63 -1.05 -13.18 2.92
CA LYS A 63 -0.69 -13.81 4.20
C LYS A 63 -0.06 -12.81 5.15
N THR A 64 0.82 -11.95 4.65
CA THR A 64 1.46 -10.88 5.42
C THR A 64 0.43 -9.85 5.84
N LEU A 65 -0.47 -9.42 4.94
CA LEU A 65 -1.57 -8.52 5.30
C LEU A 65 -2.46 -9.13 6.40
N ALA A 66 -2.89 -10.38 6.23
CA ALA A 66 -3.71 -11.07 7.21
C ALA A 66 -3.08 -11.07 8.60
N LYS A 67 -1.77 -11.32 8.69
CA LYS A 67 -1.03 -11.29 9.96
C LYS A 67 -0.94 -9.88 10.58
N ILE A 68 -0.69 -8.85 9.77
CA ILE A 68 -0.55 -7.47 10.25
C ILE A 68 -1.89 -6.94 10.75
N ILE A 69 -2.97 -7.25 10.02
CA ILE A 69 -4.31 -6.75 10.28
C ILE A 69 -5.02 -7.58 11.37
N GLY A 70 -4.60 -8.83 11.58
CA GLY A 70 -5.22 -9.73 12.55
C GLY A 70 -6.51 -10.36 12.02
N ALA A 71 -6.57 -10.64 10.72
CA ALA A 71 -7.72 -11.27 10.05
C ALA A 71 -7.32 -12.56 9.33
N HIS A 72 -8.28 -13.39 8.94
CA HIS A 72 -7.96 -14.61 8.16
C HIS A 72 -7.71 -14.28 6.68
N VAL A 73 -6.85 -15.05 6.01
CA VAL A 73 -6.55 -14.85 4.58
C VAL A 73 -7.79 -14.99 3.70
N SER A 74 -8.76 -15.81 4.11
CA SER A 74 -10.04 -15.96 3.41
C SER A 74 -10.90 -14.70 3.46
N GLU A 75 -10.69 -13.82 4.44
CA GLU A 75 -11.37 -12.53 4.56
C GLU A 75 -10.63 -11.45 3.77
N ILE A 76 -9.29 -11.44 3.83
CA ILE A 76 -8.47 -10.45 3.11
C ILE A 76 -8.67 -10.53 1.58
N ARG A 77 -8.72 -11.73 1.01
CA ARG A 77 -8.84 -11.93 -0.45
C ARG A 77 -10.07 -11.26 -1.08
N PRO A 78 -11.31 -11.52 -0.62
CA PRO A 78 -12.49 -10.87 -1.19
C PRO A 78 -12.48 -9.36 -0.98
N LEU A 79 -12.01 -8.87 0.17
CA LEU A 79 -11.93 -7.44 0.45
C LEU A 79 -10.91 -6.72 -0.45
N LEU A 80 -9.73 -7.32 -0.68
CA LEU A 80 -8.75 -6.79 -1.65
C LEU A 80 -9.31 -6.77 -3.07
N LYS A 81 -10.05 -7.81 -3.46
CA LYS A 81 -10.70 -7.88 -4.77
C LYS A 81 -11.74 -6.77 -4.93
N GLU A 82 -12.56 -6.54 -3.89
CA GLU A 82 -13.55 -5.46 -3.88
C GLU A 82 -12.89 -4.08 -4.03
N LEU A 83 -11.83 -3.82 -3.27
CA LEU A 83 -11.04 -2.58 -3.39
C LEU A 83 -10.44 -2.39 -4.79
N GLU A 84 -9.98 -3.48 -5.42
CA GLU A 84 -9.45 -3.47 -6.78
C GLU A 84 -10.54 -3.20 -7.82
N MET A 85 -11.71 -3.84 -7.69
CA MET A 85 -12.85 -3.64 -8.58
C MET A 85 -13.39 -2.21 -8.54
N ASN A 86 -13.39 -1.58 -7.37
CA ASN A 86 -13.79 -0.18 -7.20
C ASN A 86 -12.64 0.81 -7.46
N ASN A 87 -11.52 0.35 -8.04
CA ASN A 87 -10.36 1.17 -8.38
C ASN A 87 -9.73 1.96 -7.21
N VAL A 88 -9.89 1.54 -5.96
CA VAL A 88 -9.42 2.28 -4.77
C VAL A 88 -7.90 2.46 -4.77
N PHE A 89 -7.17 1.49 -5.30
CA PHE A 89 -5.72 1.52 -5.44
C PHE A 89 -5.29 1.26 -6.88
N SER A 90 -3.99 1.38 -7.16
CA SER A 90 -3.38 0.93 -8.42
C SER A 90 -2.28 -0.09 -8.12
N ARG A 91 -1.85 -0.85 -9.14
CA ARG A 91 -0.68 -1.72 -9.05
C ARG A 91 0.44 -1.18 -9.94
N LEU A 92 1.67 -1.35 -9.51
CA LEU A 92 2.85 -1.19 -10.36
C LEU A 92 3.03 -2.43 -11.25
N ASP A 93 3.94 -2.35 -12.21
CA ASP A 93 4.24 -3.44 -13.16
C ASP A 93 4.68 -4.73 -12.45
N ASP A 94 5.28 -4.62 -11.25
CA ASP A 94 5.69 -5.75 -10.41
C ASP A 94 4.54 -6.32 -9.54
N GLY A 95 3.34 -5.75 -9.63
CA GLY A 95 2.16 -6.14 -8.86
C GLY A 95 2.00 -5.43 -7.52
N THR A 96 2.94 -4.57 -7.12
CA THR A 96 2.90 -3.83 -5.85
C THR A 96 1.71 -2.87 -5.82
N ILE A 97 0.87 -3.00 -4.79
CA ILE A 97 -0.27 -2.11 -4.57
C ILE A 97 0.23 -0.74 -4.12
N ILE A 98 -0.33 0.33 -4.68
CA ILE A 98 -0.01 1.70 -4.33
C ILE A 98 -1.25 2.55 -4.02
N CYS A 99 -1.14 3.42 -3.03
CA CYS A 99 -2.05 4.55 -2.85
C CYS A 99 -1.55 5.72 -3.71
N ARG A 100 -2.31 6.05 -4.77
CA ARG A 100 -1.92 7.07 -5.77
C ARG A 100 -1.51 8.41 -5.14
N ARG A 101 -2.22 8.88 -4.11
CA ARG A 101 -1.92 10.14 -3.41
C ARG A 101 -0.60 10.07 -2.65
N LEU A 102 -0.50 9.13 -1.70
CA LEU A 102 0.70 8.92 -0.89
C LEU A 102 1.94 8.68 -1.74
N PHE A 103 1.77 7.94 -2.83
CA PHE A 103 2.82 7.63 -3.76
C PHE A 103 3.32 8.85 -4.53
N ARG A 104 2.44 9.76 -4.96
CA ARG A 104 2.83 11.05 -5.55
C ARG A 104 3.62 11.89 -4.55
N GLU A 105 3.19 11.90 -3.30
CA GLU A 105 3.83 12.64 -2.21
C GLU A 105 5.20 12.09 -1.78
N SER A 106 5.54 10.86 -2.18
CA SER A 106 6.88 10.29 -1.94
C SER A 106 7.98 11.07 -2.68
N GLY A 107 7.64 11.83 -3.73
CA GLY A 107 8.62 12.48 -4.63
C GLY A 107 9.41 11.50 -5.49
N ARG A 108 9.22 10.18 -5.32
CA ARG A 108 10.02 9.11 -5.91
C ARG A 108 9.39 8.46 -7.15
N LYS A 109 8.49 9.16 -7.82
CA LYS A 109 7.90 8.68 -9.09
C LYS A 109 8.98 8.29 -10.11
N GLU A 110 10.11 8.99 -10.09
CA GLU A 110 11.28 8.77 -10.95
C GLU A 110 12.25 7.68 -10.43
N GLU A 111 12.38 7.52 -9.11
CA GLU A 111 13.29 6.51 -8.51
C GLU A 111 12.77 5.09 -8.56
N ILE A 112 11.47 4.91 -8.69
CA ILE A 112 10.89 3.59 -8.93
C ILE A 112 11.39 3.02 -10.24
N SER A 113 11.69 3.88 -11.22
CA SER A 113 12.41 3.48 -12.44
C SER A 113 13.81 2.90 -12.16
N LYS A 114 14.48 3.33 -11.08
CA LYS A 114 15.79 2.83 -10.66
C LYS A 114 15.69 1.55 -9.83
N ILE A 115 14.65 1.42 -9.00
CA ILE A 115 14.35 0.17 -8.26
C ILE A 115 14.01 -0.98 -9.22
N ARG A 116 13.35 -0.69 -10.36
CA ARG A 116 13.13 -1.63 -11.48
C ARG A 116 14.40 -2.40 -11.89
N SER A 117 15.57 -1.76 -11.84
CA SER A 117 16.86 -2.37 -12.23
C SER A 117 17.40 -3.38 -11.20
N LYS A 118 17.15 -3.17 -9.90
CA LYS A 118 17.69 -4.03 -8.83
C LYS A 118 16.82 -5.25 -8.54
N ALA A 119 15.49 -5.13 -8.64
CA ALA A 119 14.57 -6.24 -8.41
C ALA A 119 14.58 -7.27 -9.56
N GLY A 120 14.63 -6.81 -10.82
CA GLY A 120 14.68 -7.68 -12.00
C GLY A 120 15.93 -8.57 -12.08
N LYS A 121 17.06 -8.14 -11.51
CA LYS A 121 18.31 -8.92 -11.48
C LYS A 121 18.29 -10.11 -10.51
N LYS A 122 17.38 -10.15 -9.52
CA LYS A 122 17.26 -11.26 -8.56
C LYS A 122 16.24 -12.33 -8.98
N GLY A 123 15.33 -12.02 -9.91
CA GLY A 123 14.36 -12.99 -10.45
C GLY A 123 14.87 -13.84 -11.62
N ALA A 124 15.88 -13.36 -12.37
CA ALA A 124 16.44 -14.06 -13.53
C ALA A 124 17.47 -15.17 -13.18
N LYS A 125 17.63 -15.49 -11.89
CA LYS A 125 18.42 -16.63 -11.41
C LYS A 125 17.52 -17.58 -10.61
N LYS A 126 16.58 -18.23 -11.30
CA LYS A 126 16.04 -19.52 -10.89
C LYS A 126 15.41 -20.24 -12.06
#